data_AF-A0A7M7NV21-F1
#
_entry.id   AF-A0A7M7NV21-F1
#
_cell.length_a   1.000
_cell.length_b   1.000
_cell.length_c   1.000
_cell.angle_alpha   90.00
_cell.angle_beta   90.00
_cell.angle_gamma   90.00
#
_symmetry.space_group_name_H-M   'P 1'
#
loop_
_entity.id
_entity.type
_entity.pdbx_description
1 polymer ?
#
loop_
_entity_poly.entity_id
_entity_poly.type
_entity_poly.pdbx_seq_one_letter_code
_entity_poly.pdbx_strand_id
1 'polypeptide(L)'
;MSWNFFSRFTGASPKKTVLTREEEKDFETEVNKIEVLDEATKRLYKDMRKCIEAMTSLSKHQCRVAHNLAASPILNTEPDIKSLEGISTSISKVDEFTHELNLSATRTMVEPMKKFSGIFPGIYVALKKREQILQEYSRCQTKLEKYQDKERTGPNLAKLEQSKKTLDAAKEEYEKVHQELMEGMPNFFEARINYFQPCFEALIKAQVQYYTECFKIYVEIAASLQHNETVQSDDDFEEELHSKLNDIRALSIVVDD
;
A
#
# COMPACT_ATOMS: atom_id res chain seq x y z
N MET A 1 14.94 -7.54 0.32
CA MET A 1 16.24 -7.14 0.87
C MET A 1 15.97 -6.46 2.20
N SER A 2 16.34 -7.06 3.33
CA SER A 2 16.21 -6.42 4.64
C SER A 2 17.16 -5.23 4.68
N TRP A 3 16.60 -4.03 4.76
CA TRP A 3 17.38 -2.84 5.08
C TRP A 3 17.66 -2.90 6.58
N ASN A 4 18.72 -3.60 6.99
CA ASN A 4 19.15 -3.53 8.39
C ASN A 4 19.67 -2.11 8.64
N PHE A 5 18.83 -1.24 9.20
CA PHE A 5 19.21 0.10 9.63
C PHE A 5 20.52 0.09 10.45
N PHE A 6 20.69 -0.95 11.29
CA PHE A 6 21.87 -1.17 12.12
C PHE A 6 23.11 -1.68 11.36
N SER A 7 22.97 -2.34 10.20
CA SER A 7 24.14 -2.88 9.48
C SER A 7 25.01 -1.80 8.85
N ARG A 8 24.49 -0.57 8.70
CA ARG A 8 25.30 0.60 8.29
C ARG A 8 26.15 1.17 9.42
N PHE A 9 25.88 0.81 10.68
CA PHE A 9 26.58 1.35 11.85
C PHE A 9 27.48 0.32 12.55
N THR A 10 27.29 -0.98 12.29
CA THR A 10 28.14 -2.05 12.85
C THR A 10 29.42 -2.25 12.04
N GLY A 11 30.43 -1.41 12.29
CA GLY A 11 31.81 -1.69 11.91
C GLY A 11 32.43 -2.78 12.79
N ALA A 12 32.43 -4.03 12.30
CA ALA A 12 33.36 -5.16 12.50
C ALA A 12 34.14 -5.39 13.83
N SER A 13 33.74 -4.82 14.96
CA SER A 13 34.40 -5.11 16.25
C SER A 13 33.40 -5.02 17.42
N PRO A 14 33.39 -6.00 18.35
CA PRO A 14 32.57 -5.90 19.55
C PRO A 14 33.21 -4.86 20.46
N LYS A 15 32.83 -3.60 20.28
CA LYS A 15 33.12 -2.56 21.29
C LYS A 15 32.27 -2.90 22.51
N LYS A 16 32.83 -2.83 23.72
CA LYS A 16 32.03 -2.77 24.95
C LYS A 16 30.95 -1.72 24.72
N THR A 17 29.69 -2.14 24.64
CA THR A 17 28.58 -1.23 24.45
C THR A 17 28.19 -0.69 25.83
N VAL A 18 27.71 0.55 25.86
CA VAL A 18 27.18 1.19 27.08
C VAL A 18 25.78 0.69 27.43
N LEU A 19 25.20 -0.16 26.58
CA LEU A 19 23.86 -0.69 26.70
C LEU A 19 23.91 -2.17 27.04
N THR A 20 22.83 -2.66 27.66
CA THR A 20 22.62 -4.10 27.80
C THR A 20 22.11 -4.69 26.48
N ARG A 21 22.36 -5.99 26.30
CA ARG A 21 21.84 -6.74 25.15
C ARG A 21 20.31 -6.73 25.10
N GLU A 22 19.66 -6.67 26.25
CA GLU A 22 18.20 -6.64 26.37
C GLU A 22 17.64 -5.31 25.88
N GLU A 23 18.20 -4.18 26.33
CA GLU A 23 17.82 -2.83 25.85
C GLU A 23 18.01 -2.68 24.34
N GLU A 24 19.11 -3.20 23.78
CA GLU A 24 19.35 -3.19 22.33
C GLU A 24 18.29 -4.00 21.58
N LYS A 25 17.97 -5.21 22.08
CA LYS A 25 16.99 -6.10 21.47
C LYS A 25 15.57 -5.52 21.50
N ASP A 26 15.18 -4.90 22.61
CA ASP A 26 13.85 -4.30 22.75
C ASP A 26 13.70 -3.10 21.81
N PHE A 27 14.73 -2.26 21.72
CA PHE A 27 14.75 -1.15 20.77
C PHE A 27 14.69 -1.63 19.31
N GLU A 28 15.50 -2.63 18.94
CA GLU A 28 15.47 -3.24 17.60
C GLU A 28 14.08 -3.80 17.26
N THR A 29 13.39 -4.39 18.24
CA THR A 29 12.04 -4.93 18.05
C THR A 29 11.05 -3.83 17.69
N GLU A 30 11.09 -2.68 18.36
CA GLU A 30 10.23 -1.55 18.04
C GLU A 30 10.58 -0.90 16.69
N VAL A 31 11.87 -0.74 16.38
CA VAL A 31 12.30 -0.24 15.06
C VAL A 31 11.80 -1.14 13.92
N ASN A 32 11.92 -2.46 14.07
CA ASN A 32 11.46 -3.42 13.08
C ASN A 32 9.94 -3.30 12.82
N LYS A 33 9.13 -3.06 13.85
CA LYS A 33 7.68 -2.82 13.69
C LYS A 33 7.40 -1.59 12.83
N ILE A 34 8.15 -0.50 13.05
CA ILE A 34 8.02 0.74 12.27
C ILE A 34 8.40 0.51 10.80
N GLU A 35 9.52 -0.16 10.54
CA GLU A 35 9.98 -0.44 9.16
C GLU A 35 8.98 -1.31 8.39
N VAL A 36 8.46 -2.36 9.03
CA VAL A 36 7.43 -3.22 8.43
C VAL A 36 6.16 -2.42 8.13
N LEU A 37 5.74 -1.55 9.06
CA LEU A 37 4.56 -0.70 8.88
C LEU A 37 4.75 0.32 7.75
N ASP A 38 5.92 0.93 7.63
CA ASP A 38 6.25 1.86 6.53
C ASP A 38 6.14 1.17 5.17
N GLU A 39 6.80 0.02 5.03
CA GLU A 39 6.76 -0.73 3.78
C GLU A 39 5.37 -1.26 3.43
N ALA A 40 4.59 -1.71 4.42
CA ALA A 40 3.21 -2.09 4.22
C ALA A 40 2.35 -0.90 3.75
N THR A 41 2.51 0.27 4.37
CA THR A 41 1.77 1.50 4.00
C THR A 41 2.09 1.93 2.57
N LYS A 42 3.38 1.92 2.19
CA LYS A 42 3.81 2.24 0.82
C LYS A 42 3.23 1.27 -0.21
N ARG A 43 3.14 -0.02 0.11
CA ARG A 43 2.54 -1.03 -0.76
C ARG A 43 1.04 -0.78 -0.94
N LEU A 44 0.31 -0.57 0.15
CA LEU A 44 -1.12 -0.22 0.12
C LEU A 44 -1.38 1.01 -0.76
N TYR A 45 -0.59 2.08 -0.59
CA TYR A 45 -0.67 3.27 -1.44
C TYR A 45 -0.47 2.95 -2.93
N LYS A 46 0.59 2.20 -3.26
CA LYS A 46 0.93 1.87 -4.65
C LYS A 46 -0.12 0.98 -5.30
N ASP A 47 -0.54 -0.07 -4.62
CA ASP A 47 -1.46 -1.05 -5.20
C ASP A 47 -2.87 -0.49 -5.32
N MET A 48 -3.34 0.35 -4.38
CA MET A 48 -4.60 1.05 -4.54
C MET A 48 -4.59 2.00 -5.75
N ARG A 49 -3.49 2.71 -6.00
CA ARG A 49 -3.35 3.53 -7.21
C ARG A 49 -3.42 2.68 -8.49
N LYS A 50 -2.77 1.53 -8.51
CA LYS A 50 -2.86 0.60 -9.65
C LYS A 50 -4.27 0.06 -9.85
N CYS A 51 -5.00 -0.23 -8.78
CA CYS A 51 -6.41 -0.63 -8.88
C CYS A 51 -7.25 0.47 -9.54
N ILE A 52 -7.08 1.73 -9.16
CA ILE A 52 -7.77 2.88 -9.79
C ILE A 52 -7.42 3.00 -11.28
N GLU A 53 -6.14 2.86 -11.63
CA GLU A 53 -5.66 2.90 -13.01
C GLU A 53 -6.25 1.74 -13.84
N ALA A 54 -6.30 0.53 -13.27
CA ALA A 54 -6.89 -0.65 -13.90
C ALA A 54 -8.40 -0.49 -14.11
N MET A 55 -9.14 0.00 -13.10
CA MET A 55 -10.58 0.29 -13.20
C MET A 55 -10.86 1.33 -14.28
N THR A 56 -10.05 2.39 -14.35
CA THR A 56 -10.14 3.41 -15.41
C THR A 56 -9.94 2.79 -16.80
N SER A 57 -8.94 1.92 -16.95
CA SER A 57 -8.68 1.24 -18.23
C SER A 57 -9.82 0.29 -18.62
N LEU A 58 -10.37 -0.45 -17.65
CA LEU A 58 -11.50 -1.34 -17.86
C LEU A 58 -12.71 -0.55 -18.36
N SER A 59 -13.10 0.51 -17.65
CA SER A 59 -14.25 1.35 -18.00
C SER A 59 -14.13 1.93 -19.41
N LYS A 60 -12.94 2.46 -19.75
CA LYS A 60 -12.65 2.97 -21.09
C LYS A 60 -12.86 1.90 -22.18
N HIS A 61 -12.44 0.68 -21.93
CA HIS A 61 -12.61 -0.41 -22.89
C HIS A 61 -14.05 -0.89 -22.98
N GLN A 62 -14.78 -0.96 -21.86
CA GLN A 62 -16.21 -1.27 -21.84
C GLN A 62 -17.01 -0.24 -22.66
N CYS A 63 -16.79 1.06 -22.45
CA CYS A 63 -17.41 2.12 -23.24
C CYS A 63 -17.11 1.97 -24.74
N ARG A 64 -15.86 1.64 -25.10
CA ARG A 64 -15.48 1.45 -26.52
C ARG A 64 -16.21 0.26 -27.16
N VAL A 65 -16.34 -0.85 -26.45
CA VAL A 65 -17.11 -2.01 -26.94
C VAL A 65 -18.56 -1.60 -27.18
N ALA A 66 -19.18 -0.92 -26.22
CA ALA A 66 -20.56 -0.49 -26.31
C ALA A 66 -20.79 0.53 -27.44
N HIS A 67 -19.89 1.50 -27.61
CA HIS A 67 -19.95 2.47 -28.71
C HIS A 67 -19.76 1.82 -30.08
N ASN A 68 -18.83 0.86 -30.21
CA ASN A 68 -18.64 0.15 -31.47
C ASN A 68 -19.89 -0.64 -31.88
N LEU A 69 -20.59 -1.25 -30.90
CA LEU A 69 -21.86 -1.92 -31.14
C LEU A 69 -22.94 -0.91 -31.56
N ALA A 70 -23.11 0.18 -30.81
CA ALA A 70 -24.11 1.21 -31.09
C ALA A 70 -23.89 1.91 -32.46
N ALA A 71 -22.63 2.06 -32.89
CA ALA A 71 -22.29 2.62 -34.19
C ALA A 71 -22.46 1.62 -35.35
N SER A 72 -22.71 0.33 -35.06
CA SER A 72 -22.84 -0.69 -36.08
C SER A 72 -24.14 -0.50 -36.88
N PRO A 73 -24.09 -0.41 -38.21
CA PRO A 73 -25.29 -0.28 -39.05
C PRO A 73 -26.29 -1.41 -38.86
N ILE A 74 -25.83 -2.58 -38.39
CA ILE A 74 -26.65 -3.79 -38.21
C ILE A 74 -27.82 -3.56 -37.25
N LEU A 75 -27.68 -2.67 -36.26
CA LEU A 75 -28.77 -2.33 -35.33
C LEU A 75 -29.92 -1.58 -35.99
N ASN A 76 -29.66 -0.93 -37.13
CA ASN A 76 -30.69 -0.25 -37.92
C ASN A 76 -31.35 -1.16 -38.95
N THR A 77 -30.72 -2.27 -39.32
CA THR A 77 -31.21 -3.18 -40.36
C THR A 77 -31.89 -4.42 -39.78
N GLU A 78 -31.48 -4.87 -38.60
CA GLU A 78 -31.94 -6.13 -38.00
C GLU A 78 -32.82 -5.88 -36.74
N PRO A 79 -34.15 -6.05 -36.82
CA PRO A 79 -35.06 -5.83 -35.69
C PRO A 79 -34.77 -6.72 -34.48
N ASP A 80 -34.28 -7.94 -34.71
CA ASP A 80 -34.08 -8.96 -33.66
C ASP A 80 -32.97 -8.61 -32.68
N ILE A 81 -32.01 -7.77 -33.10
CA ILE A 81 -30.88 -7.33 -32.26
C ILE A 81 -31.00 -5.85 -31.88
N LYS A 82 -32.10 -5.19 -32.23
CA LYS A 82 -32.31 -3.76 -31.96
C LYS A 82 -32.35 -3.43 -30.46
N SER A 83 -32.69 -4.40 -29.62
CA SER A 83 -32.63 -4.27 -28.15
C SER A 83 -31.21 -3.93 -27.63
N LEU A 84 -30.15 -4.24 -28.40
CA LEU A 84 -28.77 -3.92 -28.07
C LEU A 84 -28.43 -2.42 -28.13
N GLU A 85 -29.25 -1.59 -28.77
CA GLU A 85 -29.00 -0.14 -28.95
C GLU A 85 -28.84 0.59 -27.59
N GLY A 86 -29.56 0.14 -26.55
CA GLY A 86 -29.50 0.71 -25.21
C GLY A 86 -28.25 0.36 -24.38
N ILE A 87 -27.40 -0.57 -24.86
CA ILE A 87 -26.21 -1.02 -24.13
C ILE A 87 -25.24 0.14 -23.92
N SER A 88 -25.05 1.00 -24.92
CA SER A 88 -24.16 2.16 -24.80
C SER A 88 -24.55 3.07 -23.65
N THR A 89 -25.84 3.42 -23.53
CA THR A 89 -26.34 4.27 -22.45
C THR A 89 -26.14 3.62 -21.09
N SER A 90 -26.38 2.32 -20.99
CA SER A 90 -26.23 1.57 -19.74
C SER A 90 -24.77 1.48 -19.31
N ILE A 91 -23.85 1.23 -20.25
CA ILE A 91 -22.40 1.21 -19.98
C ILE A 91 -21.88 2.60 -19.62
N SER A 92 -22.41 3.68 -20.20
CA SER A 92 -22.07 5.04 -19.77
C SER A 92 -22.43 5.30 -18.30
N LYS A 93 -23.56 4.78 -17.80
CA LYS A 93 -23.89 4.86 -16.35
C LYS A 93 -22.88 4.08 -15.49
N VAL A 94 -22.43 2.90 -15.96
CA VAL A 94 -21.38 2.13 -15.27
C VAL A 94 -20.06 2.91 -15.22
N ASP A 95 -19.72 3.65 -16.27
CA ASP A 95 -18.53 4.53 -16.31
C ASP A 95 -18.62 5.66 -15.28
N GLU A 96 -19.79 6.31 -15.15
CA GLU A 96 -20.04 7.31 -14.11
C GLU A 96 -19.80 6.75 -12.70
N PHE A 97 -20.40 5.60 -12.38
CA PHE A 97 -20.19 4.94 -11.09
C PHE A 97 -18.73 4.49 -10.89
N THR A 98 -18.03 4.11 -11.96
CA THR A 98 -16.61 3.75 -11.90
C THR A 98 -15.75 4.97 -11.55
N HIS A 99 -16.09 6.14 -12.11
CA HIS A 99 -15.44 7.40 -11.74
C HIS A 99 -15.66 7.74 -10.26
N GLU A 100 -16.89 7.61 -9.76
CA GLU A 100 -17.23 7.83 -8.35
C GLU A 100 -16.47 6.88 -7.40
N LEU A 101 -16.38 5.60 -7.75
CA LEU A 101 -15.59 4.62 -6.99
C LEU A 101 -14.12 5.02 -6.96
N ASN A 102 -13.54 5.43 -8.10
CA ASN A 102 -12.14 5.85 -8.18
C ASN A 102 -11.86 7.10 -7.34
N LEU A 103 -12.76 8.08 -7.34
CA LEU A 103 -12.68 9.25 -6.47
C LEU A 103 -12.76 8.85 -4.99
N SER A 104 -13.67 7.95 -4.65
CA SER A 104 -13.83 7.45 -3.29
C SER A 104 -12.60 6.67 -2.82
N ALA A 105 -12.06 5.77 -3.63
CA ALA A 105 -10.82 5.04 -3.33
C ALA A 105 -9.61 5.98 -3.17
N THR A 106 -9.56 7.05 -3.95
CA THR A 106 -8.51 8.08 -3.78
C THR A 106 -8.60 8.75 -2.41
N ARG A 107 -9.80 9.22 -2.04
CA ARG A 107 -10.03 9.94 -0.76
C ARG A 107 -9.92 9.05 0.46
N THR A 108 -10.36 7.80 0.37
CA THR A 108 -10.46 6.87 1.51
C THR A 108 -9.19 6.07 1.73
N MET A 109 -8.38 5.83 0.69
CA MET A 109 -7.17 5.00 0.80
C MET A 109 -5.91 5.71 0.32
N VAL A 110 -5.89 6.23 -0.91
CA VAL A 110 -4.65 6.78 -1.49
C VAL A 110 -4.14 7.99 -0.71
N GLU A 111 -5.01 8.97 -0.45
CA GLU A 111 -4.62 10.17 0.30
C GLU A 111 -4.26 9.88 1.77
N PRO A 112 -5.04 9.08 2.53
CA PRO A 112 -4.66 8.72 3.90
C PRO A 112 -3.35 7.94 3.97
N MET A 113 -3.13 6.93 3.11
CA MET A 113 -1.86 6.18 3.12
C MET A 113 -0.67 7.08 2.76
N LYS A 114 -0.86 8.04 1.84
CA LYS A 114 0.17 9.04 1.50
C LYS A 114 0.48 9.95 2.69
N LYS A 115 -0.54 10.44 3.41
CA LYS A 115 -0.37 11.29 4.60
C LYS A 115 0.33 10.53 5.74
N PHE A 116 -0.09 9.29 6.01
CA PHE A 116 0.54 8.42 7.01
C PHE A 116 2.00 8.13 6.65
N SER A 117 2.28 7.85 5.38
CA SER A 117 3.65 7.65 4.88
C SER A 117 4.56 8.87 5.10
N GLY A 118 3.98 10.07 5.18
CA GLY A 118 4.72 11.30 5.45
C GLY A 118 5.29 11.42 6.86
N ILE A 119 4.89 10.54 7.79
CA ILE A 119 5.34 10.57 9.20
C ILE A 119 6.68 9.85 9.37
N PHE A 120 6.90 8.75 8.66
CA PHE A 120 8.11 7.91 8.80
C PHE A 120 9.44 8.64 8.63
N PRO A 121 9.60 9.60 7.68
CA PRO A 121 10.85 10.36 7.56
C PRO A 121 11.26 11.06 8.86
N GLY A 122 10.30 11.59 9.63
CA GLY A 122 10.57 12.20 10.93
C GLY A 122 11.07 11.20 11.96
N ILE A 123 10.46 10.00 12.00
CA ILE A 123 10.89 8.90 12.87
C ILE A 123 12.32 8.47 12.52
N TYR A 124 12.65 8.30 11.24
CA TYR A 124 14.00 7.92 10.81
C TYR A 124 15.07 8.97 11.15
N VAL A 125 14.73 10.26 11.10
CA VAL A 125 15.63 11.33 11.55
C VAL A 125 15.89 11.20 13.07
N ALA A 126 14.85 10.95 13.87
CA ALA A 126 15.00 10.75 15.31
C ALA A 126 15.82 9.49 15.64
N LEU A 127 15.60 8.38 14.94
CA LEU A 127 16.40 7.14 15.06
C LEU A 127 17.88 7.39 14.75
N LYS A 128 18.17 8.13 13.67
CA LYS A 128 19.54 8.51 13.32
C LYS A 128 20.18 9.40 14.39
N LYS A 129 19.42 10.34 14.96
CA LYS A 129 19.88 11.21 16.05
C LYS A 129 20.22 10.40 17.29
N ARG A 130 19.37 9.45 17.69
CA ARG A 130 19.63 8.54 18.83
C ARG A 130 20.92 7.76 18.64
N GLU A 131 21.16 7.24 17.44
CA GLU A 131 22.39 6.51 17.12
C GLU A 131 23.64 7.39 17.22
N GLN A 132 23.58 8.64 16.74
CA GLN A 132 24.67 9.60 16.88
C GLN A 132 25.00 9.93 18.34
N ILE A 133 23.97 10.14 19.17
CA ILE A 133 24.13 10.44 20.59
C ILE A 133 24.68 9.20 21.33
N LEU A 134 24.21 8.00 21.00
CA LEU A 134 24.73 6.74 21.56
C LEU A 134 26.23 6.55 21.26
N GLN A 135 26.67 6.92 20.07
CA GLN A 135 28.09 6.89 19.70
C GLN A 135 28.93 7.87 20.53
N GLU A 136 28.43 9.08 20.77
CA GLU A 136 29.12 10.05 21.63
C GLU A 136 29.13 9.59 23.10
N TYR A 137 28.03 9.04 23.60
CA TYR A 137 27.95 8.45 24.94
C TYR A 137 29.00 7.32 25.11
N SER A 138 29.06 6.40 24.14
CA SER A 138 30.07 5.33 24.12
C SER A 138 31.50 5.85 24.06
N ARG A 139 31.74 6.95 23.33
CA ARG A 139 33.05 7.62 23.27
C ARG A 139 33.43 8.23 24.60
N CYS A 140 32.49 8.88 25.28
CA CYS A 140 32.69 9.44 26.62
C CYS A 140 33.00 8.33 27.64
N GLN A 141 32.29 7.20 27.57
CA GLN A 141 32.54 6.04 28.45
C GLN A 141 33.97 5.52 28.28
N THR A 142 34.37 5.27 27.03
CA THR A 142 35.73 4.82 26.70
C THR A 142 36.79 5.81 27.20
N LYS A 143 36.51 7.12 27.13
CA LYS A 143 37.42 8.16 27.63
C LYS A 143 37.53 8.14 29.15
N LEU A 144 36.43 7.93 29.88
CA LEU A 144 36.43 7.82 31.33
C LEU A 144 37.26 6.61 31.79
N GLU A 145 37.02 5.42 31.19
CA GLU A 145 37.77 4.19 31.48
C GLU A 145 39.28 4.41 31.31
N LYS A 146 39.70 5.07 30.22
CA LYS A 146 41.11 5.43 29.99
C LYS A 146 41.74 6.33 31.06
N TYR A 147 40.95 7.13 31.79
CA TYR A 147 41.46 7.94 32.90
C TYR A 147 41.36 7.22 34.25
N GLN A 148 40.46 6.26 34.40
CA GLN A 148 40.37 5.40 35.58
C GLN A 148 41.60 4.49 35.70
N ASP A 149 42.14 4.03 34.57
CA ASP A 149 43.33 3.17 34.52
C ASP A 149 44.65 3.92 34.74
N LYS A 150 44.63 5.27 34.86
CA LYS A 150 45.85 6.07 35.05
C LYS A 150 46.20 6.25 36.52
N GLU A 151 47.49 6.50 36.77
CA GLU A 151 47.98 6.85 38.11
C GLU A 151 47.25 8.05 38.69
N ARG A 152 46.96 7.98 40.00
CA ARG A 152 46.21 8.99 40.76
C ARG A 152 47.06 10.23 41.09
N THR A 153 47.47 10.95 40.05
CA THR A 153 48.11 12.26 40.17
C THR A 153 47.07 13.38 40.15
N GLY A 154 47.37 14.54 40.74
CA GLY A 154 46.48 15.71 40.74
C GLY A 154 45.91 16.06 39.35
N PRO A 155 46.74 16.18 38.29
CA PRO A 155 46.26 16.44 36.93
C PRO A 155 45.36 15.33 36.36
N ASN A 156 45.63 14.05 36.67
CA ASN A 156 44.80 12.93 36.21
C ASN A 156 43.45 12.89 36.94
N LEU A 157 43.43 13.20 38.24
CA LEU A 157 42.19 13.31 39.02
C LEU A 157 41.28 14.43 38.47
N ALA A 158 41.84 15.58 38.12
CA ALA A 158 41.08 16.67 37.49
C ALA A 158 40.48 16.25 36.13
N LYS A 159 41.26 15.54 35.29
CA LYS A 159 40.77 15.03 33.98
C LYS A 159 39.74 13.91 34.12
N LEU A 160 39.87 13.07 35.14
CA LEU A 160 38.91 12.04 35.47
C LEU A 160 37.56 12.66 35.84
N GLU A 161 37.57 13.64 36.74
CA GLU A 161 36.36 14.36 37.16
C GLU A 161 35.68 15.09 35.98
N GLN A 162 36.46 15.76 35.14
CA GLN A 162 35.93 16.40 33.93
C GLN A 162 35.31 15.37 32.96
N SER A 163 35.95 14.22 32.78
CA SER A 163 35.44 13.17 31.88
C SER A 163 34.16 12.53 32.44
N LYS A 164 34.03 12.45 33.77
CA LYS A 164 32.81 12.00 34.44
C LYS A 164 31.64 12.95 34.17
N LYS A 165 31.84 14.26 34.34
CA LYS A 165 30.81 15.27 34.02
C LYS A 165 30.36 15.22 32.56
N THR A 166 31.31 15.05 31.64
CA THR A 166 30.98 14.92 30.20
C THR A 166 30.22 13.63 29.91
N LEU A 167 30.57 12.51 30.57
CA LEU A 167 29.84 11.26 30.46
C LEU A 167 28.40 11.40 30.96
N ASP A 168 28.21 11.99 32.15
CA ASP A 168 26.90 12.17 32.76
C ASP A 168 25.97 12.99 31.84
N ALA A 169 26.48 14.08 31.25
CA ALA A 169 25.73 14.90 30.30
C ALA A 169 25.37 14.13 29.01
N ALA A 170 26.30 13.35 28.45
CA ALA A 170 26.05 12.55 27.25
C ALA A 170 25.05 11.40 27.51
N LYS A 171 25.09 10.82 28.71
CA LYS A 171 24.15 9.80 29.16
C LYS A 171 22.74 10.36 29.30
N GLU A 172 22.59 11.51 29.95
CA GLU A 172 21.30 12.19 30.11
C GLU A 172 20.66 12.53 28.75
N GLU A 173 21.46 13.05 27.82
CA GLU A 173 20.98 13.34 26.46
C GLU A 173 20.54 12.08 25.71
N TYR A 174 21.31 10.98 25.83
CA TYR A 174 20.94 9.69 25.25
C TYR A 174 19.64 9.14 25.83
N GLU A 175 19.53 9.09 27.16
CA GLU A 175 18.37 8.55 27.87
C GLU A 175 17.11 9.31 27.49
N LYS A 176 17.18 10.63 27.40
CA LYS A 176 16.06 11.46 26.95
C LYS A 176 15.57 11.06 25.55
N VAL A 177 16.46 11.03 24.56
CA VAL A 177 16.06 10.72 23.17
C VAL A 177 15.63 9.26 23.04
N HIS A 178 16.28 8.35 23.76
CA HIS A 178 15.92 6.94 23.76
C HIS A 178 14.54 6.70 24.36
N GLN A 179 14.21 7.36 25.49
CA GLN A 179 12.89 7.27 26.11
C GLN A 179 11.80 7.85 25.20
N GLU A 180 12.02 9.02 24.60
CA GLU A 180 11.09 9.63 23.64
C GLU A 180 10.76 8.67 22.48
N LEU A 181 11.76 7.93 21.98
CA LEU A 181 11.57 6.93 20.92
C LEU A 181 10.86 5.66 21.42
N MET A 182 11.24 5.15 22.59
CA MET A 182 10.64 3.95 23.17
C MET A 182 9.20 4.16 23.62
N GLU A 183 8.79 5.40 23.91
CA GLU A 183 7.40 5.77 24.12
C GLU A 183 6.68 6.07 22.79
N GLY A 184 7.35 6.79 21.89
CA GLY A 184 6.74 7.28 20.65
C GLY A 184 6.45 6.18 19.63
N MET A 185 7.38 5.24 19.39
CA MET A 185 7.22 4.20 18.38
C MET A 185 6.05 3.24 18.67
N PRO A 186 5.90 2.69 19.89
CA PRO A 186 4.77 1.81 20.20
C PRO A 186 3.43 2.54 20.10
N ASN A 187 3.35 3.78 20.60
CA ASN A 187 2.14 4.60 20.53
C ASN A 187 1.74 4.91 19.07
N PHE A 188 2.71 5.28 18.24
CA PHE A 188 2.48 5.49 16.81
C PHE A 188 2.05 4.20 16.11
N PHE A 189 2.70 3.08 16.42
CA PHE A 189 2.32 1.79 15.89
C PHE A 189 0.87 1.49 16.28
N GLU A 190 0.46 1.64 17.53
CA GLU A 190 -0.91 1.35 17.95
C GLU A 190 -1.96 2.26 17.32
N ALA A 191 -1.64 3.54 17.12
CA ALA A 191 -2.52 4.49 16.45
C ALA A 191 -2.91 4.07 15.01
N ARG A 192 -2.12 3.19 14.36
CA ARG A 192 -2.39 2.66 13.01
C ARG A 192 -3.78 2.04 12.90
N ILE A 193 -4.28 1.40 13.97
CA ILE A 193 -5.57 0.69 13.95
C ILE A 193 -6.70 1.70 13.73
N ASN A 194 -6.75 2.72 14.58
CA ASN A 194 -7.76 3.78 14.53
C ASN A 194 -7.63 4.63 13.26
N TYR A 195 -6.45 4.67 12.64
CA TYR A 195 -6.23 5.38 11.38
C TYR A 195 -6.67 4.55 10.17
N PHE A 196 -6.32 3.26 10.10
CA PHE A 196 -6.57 2.40 8.94
C PHE A 196 -7.99 1.86 8.89
N GLN A 197 -8.59 1.50 10.02
CA GLN A 197 -9.92 0.92 10.07
C GLN A 197 -10.98 1.76 9.32
N PRO A 198 -11.14 3.08 9.57
CA PRO A 198 -12.13 3.88 8.85
C PRO A 198 -11.81 4.03 7.35
N CYS A 199 -10.53 3.95 6.96
CA CYS A 199 -10.11 3.99 5.55
C CYS A 199 -10.63 2.76 4.80
N PHE A 200 -10.38 1.56 5.35
CA PHE A 200 -10.85 0.31 4.76
C PHE A 200 -12.37 0.18 4.80
N GLU A 201 -13.01 0.58 5.91
CA GLU A 201 -14.47 0.56 6.02
C GLU A 201 -15.12 1.43 4.95
N ALA A 202 -14.60 2.65 4.74
CA ALA A 202 -15.13 3.56 3.72
C ALA A 202 -14.89 3.04 2.31
N LEU A 203 -13.74 2.42 2.02
CA LEU A 203 -13.45 1.78 0.74
C LEU A 203 -14.45 0.65 0.46
N ILE A 204 -14.66 -0.25 1.43
CA ILE A 204 -15.58 -1.39 1.28
C ILE A 204 -17.01 -0.88 1.04
N LYS A 205 -17.46 0.13 1.77
CA LYS A 205 -18.79 0.73 1.55
C LYS A 205 -18.93 1.32 0.13
N ALA A 206 -17.90 2.02 -0.36
CA ALA A 206 -17.90 2.54 -1.72
C ALA A 206 -17.94 1.42 -2.77
N GLN A 207 -17.21 0.32 -2.55
CA GLN A 207 -17.24 -0.85 -3.42
C GLN A 207 -18.60 -1.55 -3.41
N VAL A 208 -19.22 -1.73 -2.24
CA VAL A 208 -20.57 -2.30 -2.12
C VAL A 208 -21.58 -1.46 -2.91
N GLN A 209 -21.53 -0.13 -2.77
CA GLN A 209 -22.40 0.76 -3.52
C GLN A 209 -22.17 0.60 -5.04
N TYR A 210 -20.92 0.69 -5.48
CA TYR A 210 -20.56 0.53 -6.90
C TYR A 210 -21.07 -0.78 -7.50
N TYR A 211 -20.75 -1.92 -6.90
CA TYR A 211 -21.16 -3.21 -7.42
C TYR A 211 -22.67 -3.42 -7.39
N THR A 212 -23.36 -2.82 -6.41
CA THR A 212 -24.83 -2.83 -6.35
C THR A 212 -25.45 -2.07 -7.52
N GLU A 213 -24.93 -0.88 -7.84
CA GLU A 213 -25.44 -0.10 -8.98
C GLU A 213 -25.11 -0.76 -10.33
N CYS A 214 -23.89 -1.28 -10.48
CA CYS A 214 -23.53 -2.08 -11.67
C CYS A 214 -24.45 -3.30 -11.84
N PHE A 215 -24.71 -4.03 -10.75
CA PHE A 215 -25.61 -5.18 -10.79
C PHE A 215 -27.01 -4.80 -11.31
N LYS A 216 -27.61 -3.73 -10.78
CA LYS A 216 -28.93 -3.25 -11.23
C LYS A 216 -28.92 -2.95 -12.73
N ILE A 217 -27.91 -2.23 -13.21
CA ILE A 217 -27.76 -1.89 -14.63
C ILE A 217 -27.66 -3.17 -15.48
N TYR A 218 -26.83 -4.13 -15.08
CA TYR A 218 -26.66 -5.36 -15.85
C TYR A 218 -27.92 -6.24 -15.86
N VAL A 219 -28.69 -6.26 -14.77
CA VAL A 219 -30.00 -6.94 -14.73
C VAL A 219 -30.98 -6.30 -15.70
N GLU A 220 -31.03 -4.97 -15.77
CA GLU A 220 -31.87 -4.25 -16.74
C GLU A 220 -31.48 -4.57 -18.20
N ILE A 221 -30.17 -4.60 -18.50
CA ILE A 221 -29.66 -4.99 -19.83
C ILE A 221 -30.08 -6.44 -20.12
N ALA A 222 -29.79 -7.38 -19.22
CA ALA A 222 -30.10 -8.79 -19.44
C ALA A 222 -31.59 -9.03 -19.71
N ALA A 223 -32.47 -8.34 -18.99
CA ALA A 223 -33.92 -8.41 -19.22
C ALA A 223 -34.32 -7.90 -20.62
N SER A 224 -33.66 -6.87 -21.15
CA SER A 224 -33.93 -6.35 -22.50
C SER A 224 -33.50 -7.30 -23.63
N LEU A 225 -32.57 -8.22 -23.37
CA LEU A 225 -32.04 -9.16 -24.37
C LEU A 225 -32.90 -10.40 -24.57
N GLN A 226 -34.09 -10.48 -23.96
CA GLN A 226 -35.01 -11.62 -24.06
C GLN A 226 -34.32 -12.96 -23.77
N HIS A 227 -33.49 -13.02 -22.73
CA HIS A 227 -32.73 -14.24 -22.45
C HIS A 227 -33.60 -15.31 -21.79
N ASN A 228 -33.47 -16.55 -22.28
CA ASN A 228 -33.89 -17.76 -21.59
C ASN A 228 -33.25 -17.80 -20.19
N GLU A 229 -34.02 -18.16 -19.17
CA GLU A 229 -33.56 -18.15 -17.77
C GLU A 229 -32.44 -19.18 -17.47
N THR A 230 -32.15 -20.09 -18.39
CA THR A 230 -31.10 -21.11 -18.25
C THR A 230 -29.74 -20.57 -18.66
N VAL A 231 -28.85 -20.43 -17.68
CA VAL A 231 -27.41 -20.26 -17.90
C VAL A 231 -26.89 -21.51 -18.62
N GLN A 232 -26.51 -21.36 -19.89
CA GLN A 232 -25.82 -22.38 -20.67
C GLN A 232 -24.40 -22.56 -20.14
N SER A 233 -23.87 -23.80 -20.16
CA SER A 233 -22.46 -24.00 -19.80
C SER A 233 -21.54 -23.44 -20.89
N ASP A 234 -20.30 -23.10 -20.52
CA ASP A 234 -19.31 -22.59 -21.49
C ASP A 234 -19.08 -23.61 -22.63
N ASP A 235 -19.04 -24.90 -22.30
CA ASP A 235 -18.86 -26.00 -23.27
C ASP A 235 -20.06 -26.08 -24.24
N ASP A 236 -21.29 -26.06 -23.71
CA ASP A 236 -22.51 -26.08 -24.55
C ASP A 236 -22.58 -24.83 -25.45
N PHE A 237 -22.14 -23.67 -24.96
CA PHE A 237 -22.10 -22.43 -25.73
C PHE A 237 -21.06 -22.49 -26.86
N GLU A 238 -19.90 -23.08 -26.59
CA GLU A 238 -18.84 -23.29 -27.59
C GLU A 238 -19.30 -24.27 -28.69
N GLU A 239 -19.95 -25.38 -28.33
CA GLU A 239 -20.51 -26.34 -29.28
C GLU A 239 -21.58 -25.68 -30.18
N GLU A 240 -22.50 -24.91 -29.60
CA GLU A 240 -23.52 -24.18 -30.36
C GLU A 240 -22.89 -23.16 -31.32
N LEU A 241 -21.91 -22.40 -30.85
CA LEU A 241 -21.20 -21.42 -31.68
C LEU A 241 -20.46 -22.10 -32.84
N HIS A 242 -19.82 -23.25 -32.59
CA HIS A 242 -19.17 -24.04 -33.63
C HIS A 242 -20.17 -24.58 -34.65
N SER A 243 -21.33 -25.07 -34.21
CA SER A 243 -22.39 -25.51 -35.11
C SER A 243 -22.86 -24.36 -36.01
N LYS A 244 -23.17 -23.20 -35.44
CA LYS A 244 -23.58 -22.00 -36.20
C LYS A 244 -22.53 -21.56 -37.21
N LEU A 245 -21.25 -21.60 -36.84
CA LEU A 245 -20.14 -21.29 -37.75
C LEU A 245 -20.02 -22.33 -38.89
N ASN A 246 -20.25 -23.61 -38.61
CA ASN A 246 -20.25 -24.65 -39.64
C ASN A 246 -21.41 -24.48 -40.61
N ASP A 247 -22.60 -24.14 -40.12
CA ASP A 247 -23.76 -23.85 -40.96
C ASP A 247 -23.48 -22.66 -41.89
N ILE A 248 -22.86 -21.59 -41.38
CA ILE A 248 -22.43 -20.43 -42.19
C ILE A 248 -21.41 -20.85 -43.25
N ARG A 249 -20.44 -21.71 -42.91
CA ARG A 249 -19.42 -22.20 -43.85
C ARG A 249 -20.01 -23.13 -44.92
N ALA A 250 -21.08 -23.84 -44.61
CA ALA A 250 -21.78 -24.72 -45.53
C ALA A 250 -22.66 -23.94 -46.54
N LEU A 251 -22.91 -22.65 -46.32
CA LEU A 251 -23.55 -21.79 -47.31
C LEU A 251 -22.64 -21.74 -48.56
N SER A 252 -23.19 -22.08 -49.74
CA SER A 252 -22.49 -22.15 -51.04
C SER A 252 -22.07 -20.78 -51.60
N ILE A 253 -21.53 -19.90 -50.74
CA ILE A 253 -20.92 -18.61 -51.09
C ILE A 253 -19.40 -18.79 -51.34
N VAL A 254 -18.84 -19.95 -51.02
CA VAL A 254 -17.56 -20.41 -51.56
C VAL A 254 -17.87 -21.38 -52.70
N VAL A 255 -18.16 -20.84 -53.88
CA VAL A 255 -18.10 -21.60 -55.13
C VAL A 255 -16.63 -21.62 -55.54
N ASP A 256 -16.11 -22.82 -55.82
CA ASP A 256 -14.84 -23.02 -56.52
C ASP A 256 -14.83 -22.23 -57.83
N ASP A 257 -14.06 -21.14 -57.88
CA ASP A 257 -13.15 -20.71 -58.98
C ASP A 257 -12.39 -19.42 -58.61
#